data_AF-A0A8J4CJG9-F1
#
_entry.id   AF-A0A8J4CJG9-F1
#
_cell.length_a   1.000
_cell.length_b   1.000
_cell.length_c   1.000
_cell.angle_alpha   90.00
_cell.angle_beta   90.00
_cell.angle_gamma   90.00
#
_symmetry.space_group_name_H-M   'P 1'
#
loop_
_entity.id
_entity.type
_entity.pdbx_description
1 polymer ?
#
loop_
_entity_poly.entity_id
_entity_poly.type
_entity_poly.pdbx_seq_one_letter_code
_entity_poly.pdbx_strand_id
1 'polypeptide(L)'
;MDSIWLSINGRALHLGGRGIVIGACYAAPATSELYRQPGRRPGADPTHKVMGQLRDLIRRFKSPHDELLILGDFNARVAQLQDLPDVQADEQLEMLIGVPVGDSYHLRGIPDRRSKDQSTNSFGRAFIDLCRDLELVILNGRVHGDTEGEITLCTKTVSVGA
;
A
#
# COMPACT_ATOMS: atom_id res chain seq x y z
N MET A 1 13.69 6.15 -3.21
CA MET A 1 12.39 6.63 -2.71
C MET A 1 12.68 7.68 -1.65
N ASP A 2 11.97 8.79 -1.68
CA ASP A 2 12.02 9.78 -0.62
C ASP A 2 10.84 9.54 0.33
N SER A 3 11.03 9.76 1.62
CA SER A 3 9.96 9.55 2.59
C SER A 3 10.17 10.32 3.88
N ILE A 4 9.05 10.67 4.52
CA ILE A 4 9.00 11.22 5.88
C ILE A 4 8.15 10.27 6.72
N TRP A 5 8.64 9.95 7.91
CA TRP A 5 7.99 9.02 8.83
C TRP A 5 7.71 9.71 10.17
N LEU A 6 6.47 9.61 10.62
CA LEU A 6 6.02 10.09 11.93
C LEU A 6 5.55 8.89 12.75
N SER A 7 6.10 8.74 13.95
CA SER A 7 5.67 7.71 14.91
C SER A 7 5.06 8.39 16.13
N ILE A 8 3.81 8.05 16.42
CA ILE A 8 3.06 8.53 17.58
C ILE A 8 2.94 7.38 18.57
N ASN A 9 3.56 7.51 19.74
CA ASN A 9 3.50 6.47 20.76
C ASN A 9 2.22 6.60 21.59
N GLY A 10 1.24 5.73 21.35
CA GLY A 10 -0.04 5.75 22.08
C GLY A 10 0.06 5.40 23.57
N ARG A 11 1.15 4.76 24.02
CA ARG A 11 1.40 4.55 25.46
C ARG A 11 1.72 5.87 26.17
N ALA A 12 2.46 6.75 25.51
CA ALA A 12 2.74 8.09 26.02
C ALA A 12 1.50 8.99 26.05
N LEU A 13 0.46 8.64 25.27
CA LEU A 13 -0.80 9.41 25.16
C LEU A 13 -1.96 8.79 25.95
N HIS A 14 -1.74 7.70 26.69
CA HIS A 14 -2.80 6.98 27.42
C HIS A 14 -3.98 6.48 26.55
N LEU A 15 -3.81 6.36 25.23
CA LEU A 15 -4.84 5.96 24.26
C LEU A 15 -4.93 4.43 24.08
N GLY A 16 -4.91 3.66 25.16
CA GLY A 16 -5.05 2.19 25.08
C GLY A 16 -3.81 1.46 24.52
N GLY A 17 -2.69 2.14 24.33
CA GLY A 17 -1.36 1.54 24.21
C GLY A 17 -0.87 1.14 22.81
N ARG A 18 -1.67 1.32 21.74
CA ARG A 18 -1.22 1.14 20.35
C ARG A 18 -0.60 2.42 19.79
N GLY A 19 0.57 2.32 19.17
CA GLY A 19 1.18 3.42 18.44
C GLY A 19 0.58 3.57 17.04
N ILE A 20 0.81 4.72 16.42
CA ILE A 20 0.47 4.96 15.01
C ILE A 20 1.73 5.39 14.29
N VAL A 21 2.05 4.73 13.19
CA VAL A 21 3.15 5.09 12.29
C VAL A 21 2.55 5.58 10.98
N ILE A 22 2.98 6.77 10.56
CA ILE A 22 2.55 7.40 9.32
C ILE A 22 3.76 7.60 8.42
N GLY A 23 3.76 6.99 7.23
CA GLY A 23 4.79 7.16 6.21
C GLY A 23 4.26 7.94 5.01
N ALA A 24 4.77 9.15 4.79
CA ALA A 24 4.54 9.90 3.55
C ALA A 24 5.68 9.59 2.57
N CYS A 25 5.37 8.94 1.44
CA CYS A 25 6.36 8.41 0.52
C CYS A 25 6.21 8.98 -0.89
N TYR A 26 7.34 9.16 -1.58
CA TYR A 26 7.38 9.47 -3.00
C TYR A 26 8.35 8.52 -3.72
N ALA A 27 7.82 7.77 -4.67
CA ALA A 27 8.61 7.01 -5.63
C ALA A 27 8.48 7.67 -7.00
N ALA A 28 9.61 8.15 -7.54
CA ALA A 28 9.65 8.66 -8.90
C ALA A 28 9.22 7.56 -9.89
N PRO A 29 8.61 7.91 -11.04
CA PRO A 29 8.20 6.94 -12.05
C PRO A 29 9.32 5.98 -12.44
N ALA A 30 9.01 4.72 -12.74
CA ALA A 30 10.02 3.70 -13.09
C ALA A 30 10.96 4.11 -14.26
N THR A 31 10.51 5.04 -15.11
CA THR A 31 11.28 5.61 -16.24
C THR A 31 12.17 6.80 -15.85
N SER A 32 12.14 7.24 -14.59
CA SER A 32 12.87 8.41 -14.10
C SER A 32 14.38 8.25 -14.21
N GLU A 33 15.06 9.35 -14.56
CA GLU A 33 16.52 9.41 -14.65
C GLU A 33 17.21 9.18 -13.30
N LEU A 34 16.48 9.39 -12.18
CA LEU A 34 16.96 9.12 -10.83
C LEU A 34 17.39 7.65 -10.62
N TYR A 35 16.87 6.74 -11.45
CA TYR A 35 17.22 5.32 -11.39
C TYR A 35 18.35 4.91 -12.33
N ARG A 36 18.79 5.80 -13.25
CA ARG A 36 19.96 5.53 -14.08
C ARG A 36 21.21 5.61 -13.20
N GLN A 37 21.90 4.49 -13.06
CA GLN A 37 23.22 4.44 -12.45
C GLN A 37 24.29 4.42 -13.54
N PRO A 38 25.36 5.23 -13.44
CA PRO A 38 26.49 5.14 -14.34
C PRO A 38 27.10 3.72 -14.27
N GLY A 39 27.27 3.07 -15.43
CA GLY A 39 27.84 1.72 -15.53
C GLY A 39 26.87 0.54 -15.35
N ARG A 40 25.59 0.79 -15.05
CA ARG A 40 24.54 -0.26 -15.09
C ARG A 40 23.90 -0.30 -16.47
N ARG A 41 23.50 -1.49 -16.93
CA ARG A 41 22.81 -1.64 -18.23
C ARG A 41 21.61 -0.68 -18.29
N PRO A 42 21.44 0.07 -19.41
CA PRO A 42 20.21 0.82 -19.64
C PRO A 42 19.01 -0.12 -19.50
N GLY A 43 18.02 0.25 -18.67
CA GLY A 43 16.80 -0.53 -18.49
C GLY A 43 16.77 -1.51 -17.30
N ALA A 44 17.70 -1.43 -16.34
CA ALA A 44 17.57 -2.18 -15.09
C ALA A 44 16.32 -1.70 -14.32
N ASP A 45 15.34 -2.59 -14.14
CA ASP A 45 14.08 -2.29 -13.47
C ASP A 45 14.33 -1.85 -12.00
N PRO A 46 13.98 -0.60 -11.61
CA PRO A 46 14.20 -0.11 -10.25
C PRO A 46 13.27 -0.74 -9.22
N THR A 47 12.27 -1.52 -9.66
CA THR A 47 11.18 -2.06 -8.83
C THR A 47 11.68 -2.72 -7.55
N HIS A 48 12.59 -3.68 -7.64
CA HIS A 48 13.09 -4.40 -6.47
C HIS A 48 13.79 -3.48 -5.48
N LYS A 49 14.51 -2.46 -5.97
CA LYS A 49 15.19 -1.49 -5.11
C LYS A 49 14.18 -0.60 -4.38
N VAL A 50 13.18 -0.07 -5.10
CA VAL A 50 12.17 0.82 -4.52
C VAL A 50 11.28 0.09 -3.53
N MET A 51 10.74 -1.07 -3.89
CA MET A 51 9.86 -1.86 -3.01
C MET A 51 10.63 -2.48 -1.84
N GLY A 52 11.88 -2.89 -2.06
CA GLY A 52 12.78 -3.32 -0.98
C GLY A 52 13.02 -2.20 0.04
N GLN A 53 13.32 -0.98 -0.43
CA GLN A 53 13.47 0.18 0.45
C GLN A 53 12.21 0.47 1.27
N LEU A 54 11.02 0.43 0.65
CA LEU A 54 9.77 0.62 1.37
C LEU A 54 9.55 -0.46 2.43
N ARG A 55 9.77 -1.74 2.10
CA ARG A 55 9.69 -2.86 3.04
C ARG A 55 10.61 -2.68 4.24
N ASP A 56 11.85 -2.28 3.99
CA ASP A 56 12.84 -2.07 5.05
C ASP A 56 12.47 -0.90 5.96
N LEU A 57 11.92 0.18 5.40
CA LEU A 57 11.43 1.32 6.18
C LEU A 57 10.22 0.94 7.04
N ILE A 58 9.26 0.19 6.50
CA ILE A 58 8.11 -0.33 7.27
C ILE A 58 8.61 -1.16 8.45
N ARG A 59 9.52 -2.11 8.22
CA ARG A 59 10.11 -2.96 9.26
C ARG A 59 10.90 -2.17 10.31
N ARG A 60 11.55 -1.09 9.89
CA ARG A 60 12.33 -0.24 10.79
C ARG A 60 11.45 0.57 11.74
N PHE A 61 10.32 1.07 11.27
CA PHE A 61 9.50 2.02 12.03
C PHE A 61 8.27 1.40 12.70
N LYS A 62 7.69 0.35 12.11
CA LYS A 62 6.46 -0.28 12.61
C LYS A 62 6.79 -1.40 13.61
N SER A 63 6.33 -1.26 14.85
CA SER A 63 6.30 -2.38 15.81
C SER A 63 5.07 -3.26 15.57
N PRO A 64 5.03 -4.51 16.07
CA PRO A 64 3.88 -5.40 15.90
C PRO A 64 2.55 -4.82 16.40
N HIS A 65 2.58 -3.97 17.43
CA HIS A 65 1.39 -3.36 18.03
C HIS A 65 1.03 -1.98 17.46
N ASP A 66 1.82 -1.46 16.52
CA ASP A 66 1.55 -0.17 15.91
C ASP A 66 0.61 -0.32 14.72
N GLU A 67 -0.33 0.59 14.60
CA GLU A 67 -1.10 0.79 13.37
C GLU A 67 -0.22 1.51 12.35
N LEU A 68 -0.37 1.19 11.06
CA LEU A 68 0.44 1.76 9.98
C LEU A 68 -0.46 2.41 8.93
N LEU A 69 -0.19 3.69 8.62
CA LEU A 69 -0.74 4.39 7.48
C LEU A 69 0.40 4.80 6.55
N ILE A 70 0.35 4.38 5.29
CA ILE A 70 1.28 4.87 4.27
C ILE A 70 0.48 5.64 3.22
N LEU A 71 0.99 6.80 2.84
CA LEU A 71 0.37 7.68 1.85
C LEU A 71 1.43 8.29 0.94
N GLY A 72 0.98 8.81 -0.19
CA GLY A 72 1.82 9.52 -1.16
C GLY A 72 1.75 8.91 -2.55
N ASP A 73 2.65 9.35 -3.43
CA ASP A 73 2.67 8.93 -4.82
C ASP A 73 3.78 7.89 -5.06
N PHE A 74 3.35 6.65 -5.25
CA PHE A 74 4.23 5.52 -5.54
C PHE A 74 4.50 5.35 -7.04
N ASN A 75 3.84 6.11 -7.92
CA ASN A 75 3.81 5.91 -9.36
C ASN A 75 3.53 4.44 -9.76
N ALA A 76 2.79 3.73 -8.90
CA ALA A 76 2.48 2.32 -9.00
C ALA A 76 1.08 2.16 -9.59
N ARG A 77 1.01 1.86 -10.89
CA ARG A 77 -0.28 1.68 -11.58
C ARG A 77 -0.74 0.25 -11.39
N VAL A 78 -1.86 0.07 -10.69
CA VAL A 78 -2.31 -1.25 -10.22
C VAL A 78 -3.51 -1.80 -11.00
N ALA A 79 -4.13 -0.99 -11.86
CA ALA A 79 -5.36 -1.35 -12.58
C ALA A 79 -6.39 -2.01 -11.64
N GLN A 80 -6.91 -3.18 -12.00
CA GLN A 80 -7.86 -3.95 -11.18
C GLN A 80 -7.20 -5.04 -10.31
N LEU A 81 -5.87 -5.01 -10.14
CA LEU A 81 -5.21 -5.94 -9.23
C LEU A 81 -5.67 -5.68 -7.79
N GLN A 82 -6.04 -6.77 -7.11
CA GLN A 82 -6.44 -6.76 -5.71
C GLN A 82 -5.23 -7.00 -4.81
N ASP A 83 -5.09 -6.17 -3.80
CA ASP A 83 -4.11 -6.20 -2.72
C ASP A 83 -4.45 -7.19 -1.60
N LEU A 84 -5.66 -7.77 -1.65
CA LEU A 84 -6.09 -8.83 -0.75
C LEU A 84 -5.82 -10.21 -1.38
N PRO A 85 -5.59 -11.26 -0.57
CA PRO A 85 -5.68 -12.63 -1.03
C PRO A 85 -7.11 -12.96 -1.48
N ASP A 86 -7.27 -14.03 -2.26
CA ASP A 86 -8.59 -14.51 -2.68
C ASP A 86 -9.28 -15.22 -1.50
N VAL A 87 -9.87 -14.42 -0.63
CA VAL A 87 -10.54 -14.89 0.59
C VAL A 87 -11.70 -15.83 0.27
N GLN A 88 -12.37 -15.67 -0.88
CA GLN A 88 -13.44 -16.57 -1.29
C GLN A 88 -12.90 -17.94 -1.69
N ALA A 89 -11.77 -17.98 -2.41
CA ALA A 89 -11.09 -19.24 -2.72
C ALA A 89 -10.57 -19.93 -1.45
N ASP A 90 -10.02 -19.18 -0.50
CA ASP A 90 -9.57 -19.71 0.80
C ASP A 90 -10.76 -20.33 1.56
N GLU A 91 -11.89 -19.63 1.67
CA GLU A 91 -13.10 -20.14 2.33
C GLU A 91 -13.65 -21.42 1.66
N GLN A 92 -13.65 -21.46 0.33
CA GLN A 92 -14.07 -22.66 -0.42
C GLN A 92 -13.13 -23.84 -0.15
N LEU A 93 -11.82 -23.57 -0.08
CA LEU A 93 -10.83 -24.60 0.22
C LEU A 93 -10.96 -25.10 1.66
N GLU A 94 -11.13 -24.20 2.63
CA GLU A 94 -11.40 -24.54 4.05
C GLU A 94 -12.59 -25.49 4.18
N MET A 95 -13.70 -25.19 3.50
CA MET A 95 -14.88 -26.06 3.49
C MET A 95 -14.60 -27.44 2.90
N LEU A 96 -13.74 -27.51 1.87
CA LEU A 96 -13.40 -28.76 1.20
C LEU A 96 -12.49 -29.65 2.05
N ILE A 97 -11.48 -29.08 2.71
CA ILE A 97 -10.45 -29.84 3.43
C ILE A 97 -10.71 -29.94 4.94
N GLY A 98 -11.65 -29.15 5.48
CA GLY A 98 -12.03 -29.17 6.89
C GLY A 98 -10.97 -28.60 7.85
N VAL A 99 -9.98 -27.86 7.33
CA VAL A 99 -8.97 -27.16 8.13
C VAL A 99 -8.80 -25.72 7.61
N PRO A 100 -8.48 -24.75 8.50
CA PRO A 100 -8.25 -23.36 8.10
C PRO A 100 -7.14 -23.23 7.04
N VAL A 101 -7.35 -22.33 6.07
CA VAL A 101 -6.42 -22.03 4.98
C VAL A 101 -6.01 -20.57 5.13
N GLY A 102 -4.76 -20.36 5.56
CA GLY A 102 -4.22 -19.03 5.80
C GLY A 102 -4.68 -18.39 7.12
N ASP A 103 -4.13 -17.21 7.41
CA ASP A 103 -4.47 -16.37 8.59
C ASP A 103 -5.15 -15.06 8.16
N SER A 104 -5.77 -15.06 6.98
CA SER A 104 -6.43 -13.91 6.34
C SER A 104 -7.82 -13.62 6.92
N TYR A 105 -8.21 -14.25 8.03
CA TYR A 105 -9.53 -14.07 8.64
C TYR A 105 -9.82 -12.61 9.00
N HIS A 106 -8.79 -11.89 9.46
CA HIS A 106 -8.91 -10.47 9.82
C HIS A 106 -9.13 -9.54 8.61
N LEU A 107 -8.95 -10.04 7.38
CA LEU A 107 -9.22 -9.33 6.12
C LEU A 107 -10.63 -9.62 5.56
N ARG A 108 -11.40 -10.52 6.19
CA ARG A 108 -12.77 -10.84 5.76
C ARG A 108 -13.67 -9.61 5.84
N GLY A 109 -14.52 -9.44 4.83
CA GLY A 109 -15.47 -8.32 4.75
C GLY A 109 -14.88 -7.02 4.22
N ILE A 110 -13.58 -6.96 3.92
CA ILE A 110 -13.01 -5.84 3.18
C ILE A 110 -13.47 -5.97 1.72
N PRO A 111 -14.13 -4.95 1.14
CA PRO A 111 -14.64 -5.05 -0.22
C PRO A 111 -13.51 -5.01 -1.25
N ASP A 112 -13.79 -5.52 -2.45
CA ASP A 112 -12.89 -5.35 -3.59
C ASP A 112 -12.64 -3.87 -3.89
N ARG A 113 -11.40 -3.58 -4.29
CA ARG A 113 -10.99 -2.24 -4.68
C ARG A 113 -11.50 -1.92 -6.08
N ARG A 114 -12.04 -0.71 -6.26
CA ARG A 114 -12.19 -0.10 -7.58
C ARG A 114 -11.01 0.81 -7.92
N SER A 115 -10.66 0.86 -9.20
CA SER A 115 -9.58 1.71 -9.70
C SER A 115 -9.91 2.33 -11.04
N LYS A 116 -9.44 3.56 -11.27
CA LYS A 116 -9.44 4.20 -12.59
C LYS A 116 -8.19 3.93 -13.43
N ASP A 117 -7.18 3.26 -12.88
CA ASP A 117 -6.03 2.84 -13.67
C ASP A 117 -6.45 1.82 -14.74
N GLN A 118 -6.07 2.08 -15.98
CA GLN A 118 -6.41 1.21 -17.12
C GLN A 118 -5.36 0.11 -17.37
N SER A 119 -4.16 0.25 -16.80
CA SER A 119 -3.04 -0.67 -17.04
C SER A 119 -2.18 -0.83 -15.79
N THR A 120 -1.40 -1.91 -15.76
CA THR A 120 -0.43 -2.15 -14.69
C THR A 120 0.99 -1.82 -15.14
N ASN A 121 1.83 -1.33 -14.22
CA ASN A 121 3.27 -1.21 -14.45
C ASN A 121 4.06 -2.13 -13.49
N SER A 122 5.39 -2.17 -13.64
CA SER A 122 6.26 -3.01 -12.79
C SER A 122 6.15 -2.64 -11.31
N PHE A 123 6.08 -1.33 -11.01
CA PHE A 123 5.84 -0.83 -9.66
C PHE A 123 4.50 -1.28 -9.12
N GLY A 124 3.42 -1.19 -9.90
CA GLY A 124 2.09 -1.62 -9.50
C GLY A 124 2.02 -3.09 -9.12
N ARG A 125 2.59 -3.98 -9.94
CA ARG A 125 2.63 -5.41 -9.63
C ARG A 125 3.38 -5.68 -8.33
N ALA A 126 4.58 -5.14 -8.18
CA ALA A 126 5.37 -5.35 -6.97
C ALA A 126 4.80 -4.63 -5.74
N PHE A 127 4.05 -3.55 -5.92
CA PHE A 127 3.35 -2.86 -4.84
C PHE A 127 2.18 -3.72 -4.33
N ILE A 128 1.42 -4.35 -5.22
CA ILE A 128 0.38 -5.33 -4.85
C ILE A 128 0.98 -6.52 -4.11
N ASP A 129 2.11 -7.06 -4.60
CA ASP A 129 2.80 -8.16 -3.91
C ASP A 129 3.27 -7.73 -2.52
N LEU A 130 3.84 -6.54 -2.38
CA LEU A 130 4.23 -5.98 -1.08
C LEU A 130 3.03 -5.81 -0.14
N CYS A 131 1.89 -5.35 -0.67
CA CYS A 131 0.65 -5.21 0.10
C CYS A 131 0.17 -6.57 0.62
N ARG A 132 0.11 -7.59 -0.22
CA ARG A 132 -0.27 -8.95 0.18
C ARG A 132 0.69 -9.53 1.21
N ASP A 133 1.99 -9.38 1.00
CA ASP A 133 3.05 -9.89 1.89
C ASP A 133 3.00 -9.26 3.30
N LEU A 134 2.55 -8.01 3.39
CA LEU A 134 2.53 -7.23 4.63
C LEU A 134 1.11 -6.98 5.14
N GLU A 135 0.11 -7.63 4.55
CA GLU A 135 -1.32 -7.49 4.86
C GLU A 135 -1.78 -6.02 4.87
N LEU A 136 -1.21 -5.22 3.95
CA LEU A 136 -1.58 -3.82 3.79
C LEU A 136 -2.75 -3.69 2.82
N VAL A 137 -3.71 -2.86 3.20
CA VAL A 137 -4.91 -2.60 2.40
C VAL A 137 -4.85 -1.21 1.78
N ILE A 138 -5.05 -1.14 0.47
CA ILE A 138 -5.17 0.10 -0.30
C ILE A 138 -6.56 0.70 -0.04
N LEU A 139 -6.61 1.89 0.52
CA LEU A 139 -7.88 2.53 0.87
C LEU A 139 -8.60 3.19 -0.32
N ASN A 140 -7.86 3.67 -1.32
CA ASN A 140 -8.44 4.26 -2.54
C ASN A 140 -9.37 3.23 -3.21
N GLY A 141 -10.60 3.64 -3.52
CA GLY A 141 -11.62 2.73 -4.05
C GLY A 141 -12.42 1.93 -3.01
N ARG A 142 -12.12 2.07 -1.71
CA ARG A 142 -12.79 1.34 -0.60
C ARG A 142 -13.41 2.25 0.48
N VAL A 143 -13.07 3.54 0.47
CA VAL A 143 -13.57 4.48 1.47
C VAL A 143 -14.93 5.05 1.06
N HIS A 144 -15.79 5.32 2.04
CA HIS A 144 -17.06 6.00 1.82
C HIS A 144 -16.85 7.33 1.09
N GLY A 145 -17.52 7.52 -0.04
CA GLY A 145 -17.35 8.70 -0.91
C GLY A 145 -16.28 8.55 -2.00
N ASP A 146 -15.53 7.45 -2.04
CA ASP A 146 -14.56 7.12 -3.10
C ASP A 146 -14.78 5.71 -3.66
N THR A 147 -16.03 5.27 -3.77
CA THR A 147 -16.33 3.90 -4.22
C THR A 147 -15.92 3.65 -5.67
N GLU A 148 -15.70 4.69 -6.47
CA GLU A 148 -15.24 4.61 -7.86
C GLU A 148 -13.70 4.64 -8.00
N GLY A 149 -12.96 4.82 -6.90
CA GLY A 149 -11.49 4.86 -6.89
C GLY A 149 -10.89 6.08 -7.60
N GLU A 150 -11.56 7.23 -7.48
CA GLU A 150 -11.20 8.49 -8.13
C GLU A 150 -10.21 9.31 -7.29
N ILE A 151 -10.21 9.10 -5.98
CA ILE A 151 -9.46 9.94 -5.04
C ILE A 151 -8.12 9.30 -4.70
N THR A 152 -7.10 9.64 -5.50
CA THR A 152 -5.68 9.32 -5.20
C THR A 152 -4.95 10.49 -4.53
N LEU A 153 -5.54 11.69 -4.56
CA LEU A 153 -5.01 12.94 -4.00
C LEU A 153 -6.16 13.83 -3.47
N CYS A 154 -6.20 14.07 -2.16
CA CYS A 154 -7.09 15.08 -1.58
C CYS A 154 -6.36 16.42 -1.49
N THR A 155 -6.71 17.39 -2.34
CA THR A 155 -6.33 18.79 -2.12
C THR A 155 -7.55 19.57 -1.64
N LYS A 156 -7.40 20.35 -0.56
CA LYS A 156 -8.43 21.32 -0.18
C LYS A 156 -8.23 22.56 -1.04
N THR A 157 -8.95 22.66 -2.15
CA THR A 157 -9.07 23.95 -2.84
C THR A 157 -9.96 24.84 -1.99
N VAL A 158 -9.36 25.74 -1.21
CA VAL A 158 -10.14 26.84 -0.62
C VAL A 158 -10.47 27.78 -1.78
N SER A 159 -11.69 27.70 -2.29
CA SER A 159 -12.25 28.73 -3.15
C SER A 159 -12.36 30.01 -2.32
N VAL A 160 -11.44 30.94 -2.55
CA VAL A 160 -11.64 32.34 -2.15
C VAL A 160 -12.75 32.85 -3.06
N GLY A 161 -13.94 33.04 -2.49
CA GLY A 161 -15.07 33.63 -3.21
C GLY A 161 -14.69 35.00 -3.76
N ALA A 162 -14.98 35.21 -5.04
CA ALA A 162 -14.95 36.51 -5.70
C ALA A 162 -16.15 37.36 -5.27
#